data_AF-A0A6B4JHI2-F1
#
_entry.id   AF-A0A6B4JHI2-F1
#
_cell.length_a   1.000
_cell.length_b   1.000
_cell.length_c   1.000
_cell.angle_alpha   90.00
_cell.angle_beta   90.00
_cell.angle_gamma   90.00
#
_symmetry.space_group_name_H-M   'P 1'
#
loop_
_entity.id
_entity.type
_entity.pdbx_description
1 polymer ?
#
loop_
_entity_poly.entity_id
_entity_poly.type
_entity_poly.pdbx_seq_one_letter_code
_entity_poly.pdbx_strand_id
1 'polypeptide(L)' 'MTILAMAKQFNQRPSQVINLTNDYEAFCFDEACVYIMSEMNKEDAQEPRFENDTPRNNDDLIEYFKSNN' A
#
# COMPACT_ATOMS: atom_id res chain seq x y z
N MET A 1 -13.19 2.43 -1.74
CA MET A 1 -12.63 2.43 -3.12
C MET A 1 -11.24 3.00 -3.06
N THR A 2 -10.23 2.23 -3.45
CA THR A 2 -8.80 2.60 -3.38
C THR A 2 -8.36 3.33 -4.66
N ILE A 3 -7.41 4.27 -4.52
CA ILE A 3 -6.87 5.08 -5.64
C ILE A 3 -6.34 4.18 -6.75
N LEU A 4 -5.65 3.08 -6.41
CA LEU A 4 -5.13 2.09 -7.36
C LEU A 4 -6.23 1.45 -8.21
N ALA A 5 -7.41 1.19 -7.63
CA ALA A 5 -8.53 0.62 -8.36
C ALA A 5 -9.10 1.62 -9.38
N MET A 6 -9.17 2.91 -9.04
CA MET A 6 -9.59 3.97 -9.95
C MET A 6 -8.59 4.19 -11.08
N ALA A 7 -7.30 4.27 -10.74
CA ALA A 7 -6.21 4.38 -11.70
C ALA A 7 -6.26 3.26 -12.76
N LYS A 8 -6.50 2.01 -12.31
CA LYS A 8 -6.67 0.85 -13.20
C LYS A 8 -7.95 0.92 -14.04
N GLN A 9 -9.08 1.29 -13.43
CA GLN A 9 -10.38 1.37 -14.11
C GLN A 9 -10.38 2.40 -15.24
N PHE A 10 -9.75 3.56 -15.02
CA PHE A 10 -9.73 4.67 -15.97
C PHE A 10 -8.45 4.74 -16.81
N ASN A 11 -7.52 3.79 -16.63
CA ASN A 11 -6.23 3.74 -17.32
C ASN A 11 -5.45 5.07 -17.22
N GLN A 12 -5.36 5.58 -15.99
CA GLN A 12 -4.67 6.83 -15.65
C GLN A 12 -3.67 6.59 -14.52
N ARG A 13 -2.68 7.47 -14.39
CA ARG A 13 -1.73 7.41 -13.28
C ARG A 13 -2.41 7.80 -11.96
N PRO A 14 -2.03 7.19 -10.82
CA PRO A 14 -2.55 7.56 -9.50
C PRO A 14 -2.51 9.06 -9.21
N SER A 15 -1.42 9.74 -9.57
CA SER A 15 -1.24 11.18 -9.44
C SER A 15 -2.28 11.99 -10.24
N GLN A 16 -2.68 11.50 -11.42
CA GLN A 16 -3.70 12.14 -12.26
C GLN A 16 -5.09 11.98 -11.68
N VAL A 17 -5.39 10.85 -11.03
CA VAL A 17 -6.68 10.61 -10.37
C VAL A 17 -6.93 11.61 -9.23
N ILE A 18 -5.88 11.98 -8.50
CA ILE A 18 -5.95 12.97 -7.42
C ILE A 18 -5.59 14.40 -7.86
N ASN A 19 -5.32 14.59 -9.16
CA ASN A 19 -4.89 15.85 -9.76
C ASN A 19 -3.69 16.50 -9.04
N LEU A 20 -2.67 15.69 -8.73
CA LEU A 20 -1.43 16.16 -8.11
C LEU A 20 -0.61 16.92 -9.15
N THR A 21 -0.49 18.24 -8.98
CA THR A 21 0.07 19.15 -10.00
C THR A 21 1.58 19.35 -9.92
N ASN A 22 2.19 19.03 -8.78
CA ASN A 22 3.63 19.11 -8.63
C ASN A 22 4.26 17.89 -9.30
N ASP A 23 5.07 18.10 -10.34
CA ASP A 23 5.65 17.03 -11.15
C ASP A 23 6.53 16.07 -10.33
N TYR A 24 7.30 16.58 -9.38
CA TYR A 24 8.18 15.75 -8.54
C TYR A 24 7.37 14.88 -7.58
N GLU A 25 6.38 15.48 -6.91
CA GLU A 25 5.50 14.75 -6.00
C GLU A 25 4.64 13.73 -6.74
N ALA A 26 4.13 14.08 -7.92
CA ALA A 26 3.38 13.19 -8.80
C ALA A 26 4.22 11.98 -9.21
N PHE A 27 5.47 12.20 -9.60
CA PHE A 27 6.40 11.11 -9.91
C PHE A 27 6.63 10.19 -8.72
N CYS A 28 6.98 10.74 -7.55
CA CYS A 28 7.22 9.96 -6.33
C CYS A 28 5.97 9.17 -5.91
N PHE A 29 4.78 9.77 -6.03
CA PHE A 29 3.53 9.12 -5.68
C PHE A 29 3.20 7.96 -6.63
N ASP A 30 3.36 8.17 -7.94
CA ASP A 30 3.13 7.13 -8.94
C ASP A 30 4.11 5.95 -8.76
N GLU A 31 5.38 6.24 -8.49
CA GLU A 31 6.42 5.23 -8.25
C GLU A 31 6.12 4.40 -7.00
N ALA A 32 5.78 5.04 -5.87
CA ALA A 32 5.37 4.36 -4.65
C ALA A 32 4.14 3.46 -4.86
N CYS A 33 3.15 3.94 -5.63
CA CYS A 33 1.97 3.16 -5.99
C CYS A 33 2.33 1.91 -6.81
N VAL A 34 3.24 2.05 -7.78
CA VAL A 34 3.73 0.91 -8.59
C VAL A 34 4.51 -0.07 -7.72
N TYR A 35 5.36 0.41 -6.82
CA TYR A 35 6.11 -0.43 -5.88
C TYR A 35 5.16 -1.26 -5.00
N ILE A 36 4.21 -0.61 -4.33
CA ILE A 36 3.22 -1.30 -3.48
C ILE A 36 2.44 -2.35 -4.29
N MET A 37 2.00 -2.01 -5.51
CA MET A 37 1.34 -2.98 -6.39
C MET A 37 2.25 -4.16 -6.73
N SER A 38 3.54 -3.93 -6.98
CA SER A 38 4.50 -4.99 -7.27
C SER A 38 4.69 -5.92 -6.06
N GLU A 39 4.80 -5.36 -4.85
CA GLU A 39 4.93 -6.14 -3.62
C GLU A 39 3.68 -6.98 -3.35
N MET A 40 2.48 -6.40 -3.53
CA MET A 40 1.20 -7.11 -3.35
C MET A 40 0.97 -8.25 -4.34
N ASN A 41 1.65 -8.28 -5.49
CA ASN A 41 1.50 -9.33 -6.51
C ASN A 41 2.52 -10.48 -6.36
N LYS A 42 3.41 -10.44 -5.35
CA LYS A 42 4.35 -11.54 -5.08
C LYS A 42 3.61 -12.77 -4.54
N GLU A 43 4.15 -13.97 -4.78
CA GLU A 43 3.55 -15.22 -4.26
C GLU A 43 3.52 -15.28 -2.73
N ASP A 44 4.52 -14.67 -2.08
CA ASP A 44 4.62 -14.50 -0.63
C ASP A 44 4.40 -13.03 -0.23
N ALA A 45 3.40 -12.38 -0.85
CA ALA A 45 3.10 -10.97 -0.60
C ALA A 45 2.78 -10.76 0.89
N GLN A 46 3.54 -9.87 1.53
CA GLN A 46 3.21 -9.43 2.88
C GLN A 46 2.02 -8.48 2.83
N GLU A 47 1.00 -8.77 3.63
CA GLU A 47 -0.12 -7.86 3.79
C GLU A 47 0.34 -6.61 4.56
N PRO A 48 -0.11 -5.41 4.16
CA PRO A 48 0.20 -4.19 4.90
C PRO A 48 -0.32 -4.32 6.34
N ARG A 49 0.55 -4.05 7.33
CA ARG A 49 0.18 -3.98 8.74
C ARG A 49 -0.19 -2.55 9.12
N PHE A 50 -1.38 -2.35 9.67
CA PHE A 50 -1.84 -1.07 10.21
C PHE A 50 -1.81 -1.08 11.74
N GLU A 51 -1.69 0.09 12.39
CA GLU A 51 -1.63 0.20 13.87
C GLU A 51 -2.79 -0.49 14.59
N ASN A 52 -3.96 -0.58 13.94
CA ASN A 52 -5.16 -1.21 14.49
C ASN A 52 -5.42 -2.62 13.93
N ASP A 53 -4.45 -3.24 13.24
CA ASP A 53 -4.61 -4.62 12.79
C ASP A 53 -4.59 -5.56 14.00
N THR A 54 -5.66 -6.34 14.15
CA THR A 54 -5.65 -7.47 15.06
C THR A 54 -4.71 -8.54 14.51
N PRO A 55 -3.86 -9.15 15.34
CA PRO A 55 -2.99 -10.24 14.93
C PRO A 55 -3.78 -11.35 14.22
N ARG A 56 -3.33 -11.76 13.04
CA ARG A 56 -4.09 -12.68 12.17
C ARG A 56 -3.69 -14.13 12.40
N ASN A 57 -2.49 -14.36 12.95
CA ASN A 57 -1.97 -15.70 13.26
C ASN A 57 -1.17 -15.69 14.58
N ASN A 58 -0.71 -16.87 15.01
CA ASN A 58 0.05 -17.04 16.24
C ASN A 58 1.40 -16.31 16.22
N ASP A 59 2.05 -16.19 15.06
CA ASP A 59 3.33 -15.52 14.94
C ASP A 59 3.18 -14.00 15.12
N ASP A 60 2.14 -13.41 14.52
CA ASP A 60 1.76 -12.01 14.70
C ASP A 60 1.42 -11.70 16.17
N LEU A 61 0.74 -12.64 16.87
CA LEU A 61 0.40 -12.49 18.29
C LEU A 61 1.67 -12.41 19.14
N ILE A 62 2.64 -13.29 18.89
CA ILE A 62 3.92 -13.31 19.60
C ILE A 62 4.68 -12.01 19.38
N GLU A 63 4.67 -11.48 18.15
CA GLU A 63 5.34 -10.24 17.80
C GLU A 63 4.69 -9.00 18.45
N TYR A 64 3.36 -8.97 18.53
CA TYR A 64 2.60 -7.93 19.24
C TYR A 64 3.00 -7.89 20.73
N PHE A 65 3.02 -9.03 21.42
CA PHE A 65 3.41 -9.09 22.84
C PHE A 65 4.87 -8.69 23.11
N LYS A 66 5.77 -8.88 22.14
CA LYS A 66 7.16 -8.41 22.23
C LYS A 66 7.30 -6.90 22.05
N SER A 67 6.45 -6.30 21.22
CA SER A 67 6.51 -4.87 20.87
C SER A 67 5.89 -3.98 21.95
N ASN A 68 5.04 -4.55 22.80
CA ASN A 68 4.30 -3.87 23.87
C ASN A 68 4.78 -4.21 25.29
N ASN A 69 5.97 -4.81 25.45
CA ASN A 69 6.71 -4.97 26.72
C ASN A 69 7.96 -4.09 26.72
#